data_AF-A0A8S2Z0V1-F1
#
_entry.id   AF-A0A8S2Z0V1-F1
#
_cell.length_a   1.000
_cell.length_b   1.000
_cell.length_c   1.000
_cell.angle_alpha   90.00
_cell.angle_beta   90.00
_cell.angle_gamma   90.00
#
_symmetry.space_group_name_H-M   'P 1'
#
loop_
_entity.id
_entity.type
_entity.pdbx_description
1 polymer ?
#
loop_
_entity_poly.entity_id
_entity_poly.type
_entity_poly.pdbx_seq_one_letter_code
_entity_poly.pdbx_strand_id
1 'polypeptide(L)'
;LCNRIFIFLAYEQVPFEEASEWCHITYYEMSHRVGEQFRATQPQVVIDGFTDPSNADRFCLGILTNINRTYEINKARTSIGRGVRLYHIRGDVYAECISDNPVFVQSPICNQRFNWHQATVCKIPP
;
A
#
# COMPACT_ATOMS: atom_id res chain seq x y z
N LEU A 1 -50.99 26.17 -6.77
CA LEU A 1 -50.38 24.82 -6.87
C LEU A 1 -48.86 24.99 -6.89
N CYS A 2 -48.25 25.24 -5.74
CA CYS A 2 -46.81 25.40 -5.61
C CYS A 2 -46.29 24.17 -4.86
N ASN A 3 -45.59 23.29 -5.59
CA ASN A 3 -44.96 22.08 -5.06
C ASN A 3 -43.84 22.47 -4.10
N ARG A 4 -44.13 22.51 -2.79
CA ARG A 4 -43.09 22.45 -1.78
C ARG A 4 -42.58 21.01 -1.71
N ILE A 5 -41.43 20.79 -2.34
CA ILE A 5 -40.59 19.63 -2.06
C ILE A 5 -40.07 19.84 -0.63
N PHE A 6 -40.68 19.15 0.33
CA PHE A 6 -40.12 19.00 1.66
C PHE A 6 -38.99 17.97 1.54
N ILE A 7 -37.74 18.43 1.50
CA ILE A 7 -36.59 17.57 1.76
C ILE A 7 -36.64 17.27 3.25
N PHE A 8 -37.26 16.13 3.61
CA PHE A 8 -37.08 15.54 4.91
C PHE A 8 -35.60 15.12 5.01
N LEU A 9 -34.79 15.88 5.75
CA LEU A 9 -33.54 15.37 6.29
C LEU A 9 -33.91 14.36 7.37
N ALA A 10 -34.25 13.14 6.95
CA ALA A 10 -34.25 12.01 7.87
C ALA A 10 -32.81 11.87 8.38
N TYR A 11 -32.61 12.11 9.67
CA TYR A 11 -31.34 11.88 10.35
C TYR A 11 -31.17 10.36 10.52
N GLU A 12 -30.94 9.67 9.41
CA GLU A 12 -30.71 8.24 9.41
C GLU A 12 -29.27 8.01 9.85
N GLN A 13 -29.08 7.42 11.03
CA GLN A 13 -27.77 7.06 11.53
C GLN A 13 -27.20 5.97 10.61
N VAL A 14 -26.22 6.34 9.79
CA VAL A 14 -25.45 5.38 9.01
C VAL A 14 -24.58 4.59 10.01
N PRO A 15 -24.76 3.26 10.12
CA PRO A 15 -23.92 2.47 11.00
C PRO A 15 -22.46 2.53 10.50
N PHE A 16 -21.53 2.87 11.40
CA PHE A 16 -20.10 2.78 11.15
C PHE A 16 -19.61 1.42 11.65
N GLU A 17 -19.06 0.62 10.74
CA GLU A 17 -18.37 -0.62 11.06
C GLU A 17 -16.88 -0.41 10.81
N GLU A 18 -16.05 -0.73 11.81
CA GLU A 18 -14.60 -0.62 11.67
C GLU A 18 -14.11 -1.65 10.66
N ALA A 19 -13.35 -1.22 9.66
CA ALA A 19 -12.88 -2.11 8.61
C ALA A 19 -11.94 -3.18 9.18
N SER A 20 -12.17 -4.43 8.83
CA SER A 20 -11.29 -5.56 9.20
C SER A 20 -9.91 -5.47 8.53
N GLU A 21 -9.79 -4.70 7.45
CA GLU A 21 -8.59 -4.47 6.66
C GLU A 21 -8.26 -2.97 6.68
N TRP A 22 -7.03 -2.60 7.07
CA TRP A 22 -6.61 -1.19 7.13
C TRP A 22 -5.93 -0.71 5.85
N CYS A 23 -5.38 -1.62 5.03
CA CYS A 23 -4.91 -1.28 3.70
C CYS A 23 -4.95 -2.47 2.72
N HIS A 24 -4.90 -2.13 1.43
CA HIS A 24 -4.71 -3.07 0.34
C HIS A 24 -3.45 -2.75 -0.45
N ILE A 25 -2.66 -3.76 -0.77
CA ILE A 25 -1.38 -3.59 -1.47
C ILE A 25 -1.43 -4.35 -2.79
N THR A 26 -1.16 -3.66 -3.89
CA THR A 26 -1.08 -4.25 -5.22
C THR A 26 0.34 -4.10 -5.76
N TYR A 27 0.93 -5.21 -6.20
CA TYR A 27 2.27 -5.22 -6.79
C TYR A 27 2.22 -5.09 -8.31
N TYR A 28 3.17 -4.32 -8.85
CA TYR A 28 3.33 -4.10 -10.27
C TYR A 28 4.78 -4.32 -10.69
N GLU A 29 4.95 -4.90 -11.88
CA GLU A 29 6.20 -4.92 -12.63
C GLU A 29 6.02 -4.05 -13.87
N MET A 30 6.67 -2.88 -13.88
CA MET A 30 6.40 -1.82 -14.86
C MET A 30 4.91 -1.42 -14.86
N SER A 31 4.22 -1.54 -15.98
CA SER A 31 2.78 -1.24 -16.12
C SER A 31 1.87 -2.45 -15.86
N HIS A 32 2.42 -3.62 -15.56
CA HIS A 32 1.64 -4.86 -15.40
C HIS A 32 1.43 -5.21 -13.94
N ARG A 33 0.17 -5.43 -13.55
CA ARG A 33 -0.18 -5.96 -12.24
C ARG A 33 0.28 -7.42 -12.14
N VAL A 34 0.94 -7.78 -11.04
CA VAL A 34 1.48 -9.13 -10.82
C VAL A 34 0.99 -9.67 -9.48
N GLY A 35 0.38 -10.85 -9.50
CA GLY A 35 -0.18 -11.50 -8.32
C GLY A 35 -1.53 -10.95 -7.88
N GLU A 36 -2.01 -11.46 -6.74
CA GLU A 36 -3.23 -10.99 -6.11
C GLU A 36 -2.98 -9.75 -5.25
N GLN A 37 -4.06 -9.04 -4.91
CA GLN A 37 -3.99 -7.90 -4.00
C GLN A 37 -3.88 -8.43 -2.57
N PHE A 38 -2.87 -7.97 -1.83
CA PHE A 38 -2.70 -8.31 -0.43
C PHE A 38 -3.64 -7.45 0.43
N ARG A 39 -4.29 -8.08 1.41
CA ARG A 39 -5.26 -7.44 2.32
C ARG A 39 -4.68 -7.44 3.73
N ALA A 40 -4.27 -6.26 4.22
CA ALA A 40 -3.62 -6.16 5.52
C ALA A 40 -4.67 -6.03 6.63
N THR A 41 -4.76 -7.06 7.47
CA THR A 41 -5.62 -7.09 8.67
C THR A 41 -4.82 -6.88 9.95
N GLN A 42 -3.55 -7.29 9.96
CA GLN A 42 -2.64 -7.08 11.09
C GLN A 42 -2.14 -5.63 11.12
N PRO A 43 -1.90 -5.00 12.28
CA PRO A 43 -1.47 -3.59 12.37
C PRO A 43 -0.16 -3.25 11.64
N GLN A 44 0.62 -4.26 11.27
CA GLN A 44 1.82 -4.13 10.46
C GLN A 44 1.81 -5.17 9.32
N VAL A 45 2.52 -4.85 8.25
CA VAL A 45 2.80 -5.75 7.14
C VAL A 45 4.23 -5.54 6.64
N VAL A 46 4.94 -6.63 6.38
CA VAL A 46 6.25 -6.61 5.72
C VAL A 46 6.07 -6.99 4.26
N ILE A 47 6.52 -6.15 3.34
CA ILE A 47 6.58 -6.44 1.90
C ILE A 47 8.02 -6.70 1.54
N ASP A 48 8.35 -7.95 1.18
CA ASP A 48 9.73 -8.40 0.99
C ASP A 48 9.93 -9.18 -0.32
N GLY A 49 11.20 -9.47 -0.65
CA GLY A 49 11.59 -10.21 -1.85
C GLY A 49 11.70 -11.73 -1.65
N PHE A 50 11.29 -12.26 -0.50
CA PHE A 50 11.39 -13.69 -0.18
C PHE A 50 10.18 -14.48 -0.70
N THR A 51 10.10 -15.77 -0.36
CA THR A 51 9.17 -16.72 -0.97
C THR A 51 8.30 -17.49 0.04
N ASP A 52 8.11 -16.97 1.25
CA ASP A 52 7.30 -17.63 2.28
C ASP A 52 5.81 -17.24 2.14
N PRO A 53 4.91 -18.15 1.70
CA PRO A 53 3.51 -17.81 1.48
C PRO A 53 2.65 -17.91 2.74
N SER A 54 3.20 -18.37 3.87
CA SER A 54 2.39 -18.84 5.00
C SER A 54 2.09 -17.79 6.05
N ASN A 55 2.61 -16.57 5.91
CA ASN A 55 2.51 -15.56 6.95
C ASN A 55 1.56 -14.41 6.59
N ALA A 56 0.51 -14.24 7.40
CA ALA A 56 -0.55 -13.25 7.19
C ALA A 56 -0.10 -11.79 7.40
N ASP A 57 1.06 -11.55 8.03
CA ASP A 57 1.66 -10.22 8.15
C ASP A 57 2.80 -9.98 7.14
N ARG A 58 2.98 -10.88 6.15
CA ARG A 58 4.01 -10.76 5.12
C ARG A 58 3.46 -10.88 3.71
N PHE A 59 3.81 -9.91 2.88
CA PHE A 59 3.58 -9.95 1.45
C PHE A 59 4.89 -10.24 0.70
N CYS A 60 5.15 -11.52 0.48
CA CYS A 60 6.36 -12.02 -0.19
C CYS A 60 6.26 -11.87 -1.70
N LEU A 61 6.96 -10.89 -2.28
CA LEU A 61 6.94 -10.63 -3.72
C LEU A 61 7.73 -11.67 -4.51
N GLY A 62 8.69 -12.36 -3.87
CA GLY A 62 9.60 -13.32 -4.50
C GLY A 62 8.88 -14.52 -5.12
N ILE A 63 7.75 -14.96 -4.53
CA ILE A 63 6.97 -16.11 -5.01
C ILE A 63 6.12 -15.79 -6.24
N LEU A 64 5.85 -14.51 -6.51
CA LEU A 64 4.96 -14.10 -7.59
C LEU A 64 5.58 -14.39 -8.95
N THR A 65 4.83 -15.04 -9.83
CA THR A 65 5.24 -15.37 -11.20
C THR A 65 4.75 -14.31 -12.18
N ASN A 66 5.56 -14.04 -13.21
CA ASN A 66 5.18 -13.18 -14.33
C ASN A 66 5.88 -13.69 -15.59
N ILE A 67 5.12 -14.11 -16.59
CA ILE A 67 5.65 -14.65 -17.85
C ILE A 67 6.35 -13.59 -18.70
N ASN A 68 6.01 -12.33 -18.50
CA ASN A 68 6.57 -11.19 -19.24
C ASN A 68 7.78 -10.57 -18.52
N ARG A 69 8.34 -11.26 -17.52
CA ARG A 69 9.43 -10.72 -16.69
C ARG A 69 10.73 -10.67 -17.48
N THR A 70 11.29 -9.46 -17.60
CA THR A 70 12.59 -9.23 -18.26
C THR A 70 13.76 -9.45 -17.29
N TYR A 71 14.98 -9.47 -17.84
CA TYR A 71 16.20 -9.59 -17.05
C TYR A 71 16.38 -8.42 -16.07
N GLU A 72 16.07 -7.20 -16.50
CA GLU A 72 16.17 -5.98 -15.68
C GLU A 72 15.21 -6.03 -14.49
N ILE A 73 13.98 -6.53 -14.70
CA ILE A 73 12.99 -6.70 -13.64
C ILE A 73 13.46 -7.77 -12.64
N ASN A 74 13.98 -8.90 -13.11
CA ASN A 74 14.57 -9.92 -12.22
C ASN A 74 15.72 -9.34 -11.39
N LYS A 75 16.61 -8.56 -12.01
CA LYS A 75 17.72 -7.89 -11.32
C LYS A 75 17.23 -6.86 -10.29
N ALA A 76 16.14 -6.14 -10.57
CA ALA A 76 15.54 -5.25 -9.58
C ALA A 76 14.87 -6.01 -8.43
N ARG A 77 14.28 -7.18 -8.70
CA ARG A 77 13.66 -8.00 -7.66
C ARG A 77 14.68 -8.56 -6.66
N THR A 78 15.90 -8.86 -7.09
CA THR A 78 16.96 -9.30 -6.18
C THR A 78 17.42 -8.22 -5.21
N SER A 79 17.20 -6.93 -5.52
CA SER A 79 17.56 -5.84 -4.62
C SER A 79 16.48 -5.53 -3.56
N ILE A 80 15.29 -6.13 -3.65
CA ILE A 80 14.22 -5.94 -2.66
C ILE A 80 14.66 -6.45 -1.29
N GLY A 81 15.22 -7.66 -1.21
CA GLY A 81 15.69 -8.26 0.04
C GLY A 81 14.61 -8.27 1.12
N ARG A 82 14.91 -7.72 2.30
CA ARG A 82 13.97 -7.56 3.43
C ARG A 82 12.83 -6.56 3.14
N GLY A 83 12.99 -5.69 2.15
CA GLY A 83 11.95 -4.81 1.63
C GLY A 83 11.53 -3.67 2.56
N VAL A 84 10.23 -3.49 2.75
CA VAL A 84 9.63 -2.36 3.50
C VAL A 84 8.64 -2.88 4.53
N ARG A 85 8.67 -2.30 5.72
CA ARG A 85 7.65 -2.52 6.75
C ARG A 85 6.69 -1.34 6.75
N LEU A 86 5.40 -1.63 6.61
CA LEU A 86 4.34 -0.66 6.81
C LEU A 86 3.64 -0.96 8.15
N TYR A 87 3.35 0.07 8.92
CA TYR A 87 2.60 -0.09 10.16
C TYR A 87 1.63 1.07 10.38
N HIS A 88 0.46 0.73 10.90
CA HIS A 88 -0.64 1.64 11.18
C HIS A 88 -0.75 1.87 12.69
N ILE A 89 -0.63 3.12 13.11
CA ILE A 89 -0.73 3.53 14.51
C ILE A 89 -1.64 4.75 14.59
N ARG A 90 -2.79 4.60 15.27
CA ARG A 90 -3.71 5.71 15.59
C ARG A 90 -4.16 6.55 14.37
N GLY A 91 -4.39 5.91 13.22
CA GLY A 91 -4.82 6.59 12.00
C GLY A 91 -3.66 7.03 11.09
N ASP A 92 -2.43 7.02 11.59
CA ASP A 92 -1.23 7.31 10.79
C ASP A 92 -0.62 6.03 10.25
N VAL A 93 -0.11 6.10 9.01
CA VAL A 93 0.63 5.01 8.36
C VAL A 93 2.07 5.41 8.19
N TYR A 94 2.97 4.54 8.60
CA TYR A 94 4.41 4.73 8.52
C TYR A 94 5.02 3.70 7.58
N ALA A 95 6.11 4.09 6.93
CA ALA A 95 6.92 3.22 6.09
C ALA A 95 8.37 3.24 6.57
N GLU A 96 8.92 2.06 6.78
CA GLU A 96 10.29 1.85 7.21
C GLU A 96 11.01 0.97 6.21
N CYS A 97 12.11 1.47 5.67
CA CYS A 97 12.98 0.69 4.82
C CYS A 97 13.76 -0.29 5.70
N ILE A 98 13.55 -1.59 5.49
CA ILE A 98 14.32 -2.65 6.17
C ILE A 98 15.23 -3.40 5.17
N SER A 99 15.16 -3.04 3.89
CA SER A 99 16.07 -3.47 2.84
C SER A 99 17.43 -2.78 2.92
N ASP A 100 18.45 -3.38 2.31
CA ASP A 100 19.77 -2.76 2.13
C ASP A 100 19.77 -1.73 0.99
N ASN A 101 18.71 -1.71 0.17
CA ASN A 101 18.50 -0.75 -0.90
C ASN A 101 17.40 0.25 -0.53
N PRO A 102 17.51 1.52 -0.94
CA PRO A 102 16.50 2.52 -0.62
C PRO A 102 15.15 2.23 -1.29
N VAL A 103 14.08 2.66 -0.63
CA VAL A 103 12.71 2.65 -1.17
C VAL A 103 12.30 4.07 -1.55
N PHE A 104 11.47 4.21 -2.59
CA PHE A 104 10.98 5.49 -3.07
C PHE A 104 9.46 5.55 -2.89
N VAL A 105 8.98 6.55 -2.17
CA VAL A 105 7.57 6.68 -1.78
C VAL A 105 7.00 7.98 -2.31
N GLN A 106 5.88 7.88 -3.01
CA GLN A 106 5.03 9.01 -3.34
C GLN A 106 3.79 8.98 -2.44
N SER A 107 3.65 9.97 -1.57
CA SER A 107 2.46 10.13 -0.72
C SER A 107 1.88 11.52 -0.94
N PRO A 108 0.73 11.65 -1.63
CA PRO A 108 0.04 12.94 -1.79
C PRO A 108 -0.25 13.63 -0.46
N ILE A 109 -0.56 12.84 0.60
CA ILE A 109 -0.81 13.34 1.95
C ILE A 109 0.45 13.97 2.53
N CYS A 110 1.61 13.29 2.44
CA CYS A 110 2.88 13.84 2.90
C CYS A 110 3.27 15.07 2.07
N ASN A 111 3.14 14.98 0.74
CA ASN A 111 3.47 16.07 -0.17
C ASN A 111 2.65 17.33 0.16
N GLN A 112 1.35 17.17 0.43
CA GLN A 112 0.50 18.27 0.88
C GLN A 112 0.95 18.82 2.25
N ARG A 113 1.22 17.94 3.22
CA ARG A 113 1.64 18.34 4.59
C ARG A 113 2.95 19.13 4.61
N PHE A 114 3.88 18.82 3.72
CA PHE A 114 5.18 19.49 3.61
C PHE A 114 5.22 20.60 2.54
N ASN A 115 4.08 20.93 1.93
CA ASN A 115 3.98 21.92 0.85
C ASN A 115 4.94 21.62 -0.34
N TRP A 116 5.05 20.33 -0.69
CA TRP A 116 5.78 19.86 -1.86
C TRP A 116 4.86 19.68 -3.06
N HIS A 117 5.44 19.56 -4.26
CA HIS A 117 4.70 19.20 -5.45
C HIS A 117 3.99 17.83 -5.28
N GLN A 118 2.76 17.67 -5.77
CA GLN A 118 1.98 16.43 -5.58
C GLN A 118 2.64 15.19 -6.19
N ALA A 119 3.47 15.39 -7.22
CA ALA A 119 4.28 14.34 -7.84
C ALA A 119 5.64 14.08 -7.16
N THR A 120 5.93 14.71 -6.02
CA THR A 120 7.20 14.50 -5.31
C THR A 120 7.32 13.06 -4.82
N VAL A 121 8.49 12.47 -5.07
CA VAL A 121 8.88 11.15 -4.60
C VAL A 121 9.98 11.29 -3.57
N CYS A 122 9.76 10.74 -2.38
CA CYS A 122 10.71 10.78 -1.28
C CYS A 122 11.54 9.50 -1.25
N LYS A 123 12.85 9.63 -1.10
CA LYS A 123 13.75 8.50 -0.85
C LYS A 123 13.77 8.18 0.65
N ILE A 124 13.50 6.93 0.99
CA ILE A 124 13.69 6.37 2.34
C ILE A 124 14.95 5.51 2.29
N PRO A 125 16.08 5.96 2.90
CA PRO A 125 17.29 5.15 2.98
C PRO A 125 17.10 3.96 3.94
N PRO A 126 17.98 2.94 3.84
CA PRO A 126 18.11 1.91 4.87
C PRO A 126 18.37 2.48 6.27
#